data_AF-A0AA97EK99-F1
#
_entry.id   AF-A0AA97EK99-F1
#
_cell.length_a   1.000
_cell.length_b   1.000
_cell.length_c   1.000
_cell.angle_alpha   90.00
_cell.angle_beta   90.00
_cell.angle_gamma   90.00
#
_symmetry.space_group_name_H-M   'P 1'
#
loop_
_entity.id
_entity.type
_entity.pdbx_description
1 polymer ?
#
loop_
_entity_poly.entity_id
_entity_poly.type
_entity_poly.pdbx_seq_one_letter_code
_entity_poly.pdbx_strand_id
1 'polypeptide(L)'
;MLTNCSVSAIPCTDWPQKAGTPIKADVLSLPEVWAKKYIKGLYRQDQALLSLDRSHSRQDVAQNLIDILRSVSARAWNKTENLLAHEVRRHQLDASLIDPWTVSKDVHSVYEDTLAAYAQKVTPQQFSVTASKRLGAIRQQHTAVDPRVIGFISMQFHYCGQMLSAEAPESERETLQSYFKVVDDLLYMPLNRAYAAAANYDYDDPRLETVRLALPATTHIAHSIVNRVIELCPDYATYTGPLSASVVRASSIRDVEMFQIYLWTCMLENNISAIAQELFPLCVMLYPTLKVNWGLVRLMVNLLDQELSACVGSANVRYYEPHYDAMLSMFSPSIFPDPL
;
A
#
# COMPACT_ATOMS: atom_id res chain seq x y z
N MET A 1 -87.04 -11.54 -8.60
CA MET A 1 -88.13 -11.52 -9.59
C MET A 1 -87.72 -12.38 -10.78
N LEU A 2 -88.47 -13.47 -11.01
CA LEU A 2 -88.77 -14.19 -12.26
C LEU A 2 -87.62 -14.39 -13.28
N THR A 3 -87.02 -15.58 -13.41
CA THR A 3 -87.42 -16.76 -14.25
C THR A 3 -87.66 -16.48 -15.75
N ASN A 4 -86.84 -17.11 -16.61
CA ASN A 4 -87.21 -17.98 -17.76
C ASN A 4 -85.96 -18.17 -18.66
N CYS A 5 -85.35 -19.35 -18.81
CA CYS A 5 -85.76 -20.55 -19.56
C CYS A 5 -86.16 -20.27 -21.03
N SER A 6 -85.33 -20.71 -22.00
CA SER A 6 -85.60 -21.92 -22.79
C SER A 6 -84.69 -22.06 -24.04
N VAL A 7 -84.63 -23.31 -24.51
CA VAL A 7 -83.64 -23.99 -25.38
C VAL A 7 -84.11 -24.05 -26.85
N SER A 8 -83.20 -24.48 -27.76
CA SER A 8 -83.45 -25.16 -29.07
C SER A 8 -83.60 -24.24 -30.30
N ALA A 9 -83.05 -24.47 -31.50
CA ALA A 9 -82.29 -25.56 -32.14
C ALA A 9 -81.52 -25.01 -33.39
N ILE A 10 -80.58 -25.82 -33.87
CA ILE A 10 -79.76 -25.67 -35.09
C ILE A 10 -80.59 -26.03 -36.35
N PRO A 11 -80.27 -25.48 -37.53
CA PRO A 11 -79.86 -26.39 -38.61
C PRO A 11 -78.61 -25.97 -39.40
N CYS A 12 -77.90 -27.01 -39.81
CA CYS A 12 -76.73 -27.13 -40.67
C CYS A 12 -76.86 -26.44 -42.04
N THR A 13 -75.76 -25.90 -42.57
CA THR A 13 -75.25 -26.21 -43.94
C THR A 13 -73.84 -25.63 -44.18
N ASP A 14 -72.85 -26.52 -44.12
CA ASP A 14 -71.62 -26.72 -44.90
C ASP A 14 -70.73 -25.58 -45.49
N TRP A 15 -69.54 -25.44 -44.86
CA TRP A 15 -68.11 -25.45 -45.35
C TRP A 15 -67.62 -24.64 -46.59
N PRO A 16 -66.30 -24.32 -46.74
CA PRO A 16 -65.15 -24.50 -45.83
C PRO A 16 -64.18 -23.27 -45.69
N GLN A 17 -63.23 -23.43 -44.75
CA GLN A 17 -61.86 -22.86 -44.72
C GLN A 17 -61.65 -21.38 -44.37
N LYS A 18 -61.03 -21.15 -43.21
CA LYS A 18 -59.65 -20.63 -43.19
C LYS A 18 -58.90 -21.10 -41.94
N ALA A 19 -57.83 -21.83 -42.19
CA ALA A 19 -56.85 -22.28 -41.21
C ALA A 19 -56.32 -21.09 -40.41
N GLY A 20 -56.09 -21.33 -39.12
CA GLY A 20 -55.49 -20.37 -38.21
C GLY A 20 -54.17 -19.83 -38.76
N THR A 21 -54.05 -18.50 -38.74
CA THR A 21 -52.79 -17.80 -38.92
C THR A 21 -51.77 -18.36 -37.93
N PRO A 22 -50.60 -18.86 -38.39
CA PRO A 22 -49.55 -19.25 -37.48
C PRO A 22 -49.02 -17.99 -36.80
N ILE A 23 -48.85 -18.06 -35.48
CA ILE A 23 -48.11 -17.08 -34.69
C ILE A 23 -46.74 -16.96 -35.36
N LYS A 24 -46.46 -15.81 -36.00
CA LYS A 24 -45.12 -15.48 -36.49
C LYS A 24 -44.22 -15.43 -35.25
N ALA A 25 -43.46 -16.49 -35.02
CA ALA A 25 -42.27 -16.40 -34.19
C ALA A 25 -41.38 -15.37 -34.89
N ASP A 26 -41.25 -14.19 -34.27
CA ASP A 26 -40.28 -13.20 -34.69
C ASP A 26 -38.91 -13.87 -34.64
N VAL A 27 -38.41 -14.28 -35.81
CA VAL A 27 -37.08 -14.85 -35.94
C VAL A 27 -36.12 -13.70 -35.70
N LEU A 28 -35.71 -13.54 -34.44
CA LEU A 28 -34.70 -12.57 -34.04
C LEU A 28 -33.49 -12.75 -34.97
N SER A 29 -33.07 -11.65 -35.57
CA SER A 29 -31.92 -11.68 -36.47
C SER A 29 -30.67 -12.11 -35.69
N LEU A 30 -29.75 -12.81 -36.35
CA LEU A 30 -28.50 -13.28 -35.73
C LEU A 30 -27.75 -12.16 -34.96
N PRO A 31 -27.69 -10.90 -35.46
CA PRO A 31 -27.11 -9.78 -34.72
C PRO A 31 -27.85 -9.44 -33.41
N GLU A 32 -29.19 -9.50 -33.40
CA GLU A 32 -29.99 -9.23 -32.19
C GLU A 32 -29.81 -10.31 -31.14
N VAL A 33 -29.70 -11.58 -31.55
CA VAL A 33 -29.42 -12.70 -30.64
C VAL A 33 -28.03 -12.55 -30.04
N TRP A 34 -27.02 -12.20 -30.84
CA TRP A 34 -25.67 -11.94 -30.37
C TRP A 34 -25.63 -10.75 -29.39
N ALA A 35 -26.26 -9.63 -29.75
CA ALA A 35 -26.30 -8.43 -28.90
C ALA A 35 -27.01 -8.70 -27.57
N LYS A 36 -28.16 -9.39 -27.58
CA LYS A 36 -28.86 -9.80 -26.35
C LYS A 36 -28.01 -10.74 -25.50
N LYS A 37 -27.27 -11.67 -26.12
CA LYS A 37 -26.36 -12.57 -25.41
C LYS A 37 -25.19 -11.81 -24.79
N TYR A 38 -24.62 -10.85 -25.51
CA TYR A 38 -23.52 -10.01 -25.03
C TYR A 38 -23.95 -9.14 -23.85
N ILE A 39 -25.05 -8.40 -23.98
CA ILE A 39 -25.62 -7.56 -22.92
C ILE A 39 -26.03 -8.39 -21.70
N LYS A 40 -26.64 -9.57 -21.90
CA LYS A 40 -26.95 -10.50 -20.79
C LYS A 40 -25.68 -11.05 -20.13
N GLY A 41 -24.58 -11.17 -20.88
CA GLY A 41 -23.25 -11.49 -20.37
C GLY A 41 -22.74 -10.38 -19.45
N LEU A 42 -22.83 -9.12 -19.88
CA LEU A 42 -22.46 -7.95 -19.06
C LEU A 42 -23.30 -7.87 -17.79
N TYR A 43 -24.64 -7.98 -17.88
CA TYR A 43 -25.49 -7.95 -16.69
C TYR A 43 -25.23 -9.08 -15.71
N ARG A 44 -24.86 -10.28 -16.18
CA ARG A 44 -24.43 -11.37 -15.29
C ARG A 44 -23.11 -11.04 -14.61
N GLN A 45 -22.20 -10.37 -15.30
CA GLN A 45 -20.92 -9.94 -14.76
C GLN A 45 -21.12 -8.84 -13.71
N ASP A 46 -21.98 -7.85 -13.99
CA ASP A 46 -22.39 -6.82 -13.04
C ASP A 46 -23.10 -7.42 -11.82
N GLN A 47 -23.99 -8.40 -12.02
CA GLN A 47 -24.64 -9.12 -10.91
C GLN A 47 -23.65 -9.99 -10.13
N ALA A 48 -22.67 -10.61 -10.79
CA ALA A 48 -21.60 -11.34 -10.12
C ALA A 48 -20.82 -10.39 -9.21
N LEU A 49 -20.40 -9.21 -9.73
CA LEU A 49 -19.75 -8.13 -8.98
C LEU A 49 -20.60 -7.64 -7.79
N LEU A 50 -21.92 -7.54 -7.95
CA LEU A 50 -22.84 -7.12 -6.88
C LEU A 50 -23.15 -8.23 -5.86
N SER A 51 -23.11 -9.50 -6.27
CA SER A 51 -23.30 -10.66 -5.39
C SER A 51 -22.05 -11.01 -4.59
N LEU A 52 -20.97 -10.22 -4.74
CA LEU A 52 -19.71 -10.39 -4.04
C LEU A 52 -19.78 -10.12 -2.51
N ASP A 53 -20.95 -10.11 -1.89
CA ASP A 53 -21.12 -9.79 -0.47
C ASP A 53 -21.33 -11.04 0.41
N ARG A 54 -21.30 -12.25 -0.15
CA ARG A 54 -21.55 -13.51 0.59
C ARG A 54 -20.55 -14.59 0.22
N SER A 55 -19.49 -14.68 1.03
CA SER A 55 -18.38 -15.65 1.01
C SER A 55 -17.55 -15.70 -0.28
N HIS A 56 -16.46 -14.92 -0.33
CA HIS A 56 -15.40 -15.10 -1.33
C HIS A 56 -14.31 -15.97 -0.79
N SER A 57 -13.85 -16.92 -1.59
CA SER A 57 -12.53 -17.48 -1.34
C SER A 57 -11.48 -16.38 -1.52
N ARG A 58 -10.32 -16.49 -0.87
CA ARG A 58 -9.21 -15.54 -1.12
C ARG A 58 -8.79 -15.49 -2.58
N GLN A 59 -9.02 -16.57 -3.33
CA GLN A 59 -8.76 -16.63 -4.76
C GLN A 59 -9.69 -15.69 -5.54
N ASP A 60 -10.99 -15.68 -5.21
CA ASP A 60 -11.96 -14.79 -5.85
C ASP A 60 -11.67 -13.32 -5.52
N VAL A 61 -11.34 -13.02 -4.25
CA VAL A 61 -10.93 -11.67 -3.85
C VAL A 61 -9.67 -11.23 -4.59
N ALA A 62 -8.65 -12.09 -4.66
CA ALA A 62 -7.40 -11.77 -5.36
C ALA A 62 -7.65 -11.52 -6.85
N GLN A 63 -8.45 -12.35 -7.51
CA GLN A 63 -8.77 -12.18 -8.93
C GLN A 63 -9.51 -10.88 -9.20
N ASN A 64 -10.52 -10.55 -8.38
CA ASN A 64 -11.24 -9.28 -8.50
C ASN A 64 -10.30 -8.08 -8.34
N LEU A 65 -9.36 -8.15 -7.39
CA LEU A 65 -8.37 -7.09 -7.17
C LEU A 65 -7.36 -6.98 -8.33
N ILE A 66 -6.97 -8.10 -8.94
CA ILE A 66 -6.14 -8.13 -10.16
C ILE A 66 -6.87 -7.46 -11.33
N ASP A 67 -8.16 -7.77 -11.51
CA ASP A 67 -8.97 -7.24 -12.62
C ASP A 67 -9.08 -5.70 -12.57
N ILE A 68 -9.12 -5.12 -11.37
CA ILE A 68 -9.15 -3.65 -11.17
C ILE A 68 -7.76 -3.02 -11.00
N LEU A 69 -6.70 -3.81 -10.88
CA LEU A 69 -5.36 -3.32 -10.52
C LEU A 69 -4.85 -2.22 -11.45
N ARG A 70 -5.15 -2.34 -12.75
CA ARG A 70 -4.75 -1.32 -13.74
C ARG A 70 -5.42 0.03 -13.47
N SER A 71 -6.72 0.05 -13.20
CA SER A 71 -7.46 1.30 -12.96
C SER A 71 -7.08 1.89 -11.61
N VAL A 72 -6.89 1.04 -10.59
CA VAL A 72 -6.43 1.44 -9.27
C VAL A 72 -5.02 2.03 -9.31
N SER A 73 -4.08 1.40 -10.02
CA SER A 73 -2.72 1.93 -10.21
C SER A 73 -2.71 3.31 -10.89
N ALA A 74 -3.56 3.51 -11.91
CA ALA A 74 -3.69 4.82 -12.55
C ALA A 74 -4.31 5.90 -11.63
N ARG A 75 -5.29 5.53 -10.80
CA ARG A 75 -5.83 6.43 -9.76
C ARG A 75 -4.78 6.79 -8.71
N ALA A 76 -3.99 5.80 -8.29
CA ALA A 76 -2.87 6.01 -7.37
C ALA A 76 -1.84 6.96 -7.99
N TRP A 77 -1.52 6.82 -9.28
CA TRP A 77 -0.58 7.69 -9.98
C TRP A 77 -1.01 9.15 -9.91
N ASN A 78 -2.27 9.42 -10.28
CA ASN A 78 -2.83 10.76 -10.21
C ASN A 78 -2.77 11.34 -8.79
N LYS A 79 -3.02 10.51 -7.76
CA LYS A 79 -2.92 10.93 -6.37
C LYS A 79 -1.48 11.27 -5.98
N THR A 80 -0.51 10.45 -6.39
CA THR A 80 0.93 10.66 -6.14
C THR A 80 1.44 11.92 -6.84
N GLU A 81 1.11 12.12 -8.12
CA GLU A 81 1.50 13.34 -8.85
C GLU A 81 0.88 14.59 -8.24
N ASN A 82 -0.41 14.57 -7.92
CA ASN A 82 -1.05 15.72 -7.27
C ASN A 82 -0.39 16.07 -5.93
N LEU A 83 0.08 15.05 -5.20
CA LEU A 83 0.78 15.24 -3.94
C LEU A 83 2.20 15.79 -4.16
N LEU A 84 2.97 15.23 -5.10
CA LEU A 84 4.43 15.42 -5.13
C LEU A 84 4.96 16.20 -6.33
N ALA A 85 4.15 16.54 -7.34
CA ALA A 85 4.64 17.26 -8.52
C ALA A 85 5.23 18.65 -8.20
N HIS A 86 4.79 19.29 -7.11
CA HIS A 86 5.45 20.50 -6.61
C HIS A 86 6.82 20.18 -6.01
N GLU A 87 6.90 19.17 -5.16
CA GLU A 87 8.14 18.79 -4.48
C GLU A 87 9.20 18.23 -5.43
N VAL A 88 8.80 17.45 -6.46
CA VAL A 88 9.69 17.01 -7.55
C VAL A 88 10.41 18.20 -8.19
N ARG A 89 9.67 19.29 -8.46
CA ARG A 89 10.26 20.53 -9.01
C ARG A 89 11.10 21.28 -7.98
N ARG A 90 10.59 21.44 -6.75
CA ARG A 90 11.27 22.16 -5.67
C ARG A 90 12.62 21.54 -5.31
N HIS A 91 12.68 20.21 -5.30
CA HIS A 91 13.90 19.43 -5.03
C HIS A 91 14.79 19.24 -6.27
N GLN A 92 14.37 19.77 -7.43
CA GLN A 92 15.10 19.65 -8.71
C GLN A 92 15.36 18.19 -9.08
N LEU A 93 14.37 17.32 -8.84
CA LEU A 93 14.41 15.95 -9.32
C LEU A 93 14.21 15.95 -10.83
N ASP A 94 15.06 15.22 -11.54
CA ASP A 94 14.86 14.99 -12.97
C ASP A 94 13.61 14.13 -13.16
N ALA A 95 12.57 14.74 -13.71
CA ALA A 95 11.28 14.08 -13.93
C ALA A 95 11.39 12.85 -14.87
N SER A 96 12.44 12.78 -15.71
CA SER A 96 12.69 11.60 -16.55
C SER A 96 13.06 10.35 -15.76
N LEU A 97 13.51 10.50 -14.51
CA LEU A 97 13.76 9.39 -13.60
C LEU A 97 12.47 8.77 -13.05
N ILE A 98 11.33 9.47 -13.19
CA ILE A 98 10.01 9.02 -12.75
C ILE A 98 9.21 8.61 -13.99
N ASP A 99 9.62 7.53 -14.66
CA ASP A 99 8.95 7.03 -15.87
C ASP A 99 7.60 6.34 -15.53
N PRO A 100 6.45 6.90 -15.95
CA PRO A 100 5.14 6.33 -15.62
C PRO A 100 4.95 4.89 -16.08
N TRP A 101 5.58 4.51 -17.20
CA TRP A 101 5.43 3.18 -17.79
C TRP A 101 6.18 2.13 -16.98
N THR A 102 7.45 2.41 -16.66
CA THR A 102 8.26 1.53 -15.82
C THR A 102 7.65 1.39 -14.43
N VAL A 103 7.27 2.50 -13.80
CA VAL A 103 6.64 2.47 -12.47
C VAL A 103 5.32 1.69 -12.51
N SER A 104 4.46 1.92 -13.49
CA SER A 104 3.19 1.18 -13.60
C SER A 104 3.43 -0.31 -13.82
N LYS A 105 4.45 -0.70 -14.59
CA LYS A 105 4.81 -2.11 -14.80
C LYS A 105 5.26 -2.76 -13.49
N ASP A 106 6.12 -2.09 -12.75
CA ASP A 106 6.64 -2.58 -11.47
C ASP A 106 5.52 -2.72 -10.43
N VAL A 107 4.67 -1.70 -10.29
CA VAL A 107 3.49 -1.72 -9.41
C VAL A 107 2.59 -2.89 -9.76
N HIS A 108 2.22 -3.04 -11.04
CA HIS A 108 1.32 -4.10 -11.46
C HIS A 108 1.87 -5.47 -11.10
N SER A 109 3.12 -5.72 -11.47
CA SER A 109 3.67 -7.04 -11.31
C SER A 109 4.02 -7.40 -9.85
N VAL A 110 4.32 -6.41 -8.99
CA VAL A 110 4.43 -6.65 -7.54
C VAL A 110 3.08 -6.96 -6.92
N TYR A 111 2.02 -6.21 -7.26
CA TYR A 111 0.71 -6.45 -6.66
C TYR A 111 0.07 -7.74 -7.18
N GLU A 112 0.33 -8.16 -8.42
CA GLU A 112 -0.03 -9.50 -8.90
C GLU A 112 0.61 -10.60 -8.02
N ASP A 113 1.92 -10.54 -7.78
CA ASP A 113 2.62 -11.50 -6.91
C ASP A 113 2.07 -11.46 -5.48
N THR A 114 1.79 -10.27 -4.98
CA THR A 114 1.25 -10.05 -3.62
C THR A 114 -0.13 -10.68 -3.47
N LEU A 115 -1.02 -10.44 -4.44
CA LEU A 115 -2.37 -10.99 -4.46
C LEU A 115 -2.36 -12.50 -4.68
N ALA A 116 -1.41 -13.03 -5.47
CA ALA A 116 -1.19 -14.46 -5.62
C ALA A 116 -0.75 -15.11 -4.31
N ALA A 117 0.19 -14.51 -3.57
CA ALA A 117 0.62 -14.99 -2.27
C ALA A 117 -0.54 -15.01 -1.24
N TYR A 118 -1.34 -13.95 -1.23
CA TYR A 118 -2.56 -13.85 -0.42
C TYR A 118 -3.58 -14.95 -0.77
N ALA A 119 -3.85 -15.18 -2.06
CA ALA A 119 -4.75 -16.22 -2.54
C ALA A 119 -4.29 -17.63 -2.12
N GLN A 120 -2.97 -17.86 -2.16
CA GLN A 120 -2.32 -19.11 -1.75
C GLN A 120 -2.14 -19.25 -0.24
N LYS A 121 -2.54 -18.24 0.55
CA LYS A 121 -2.39 -18.21 2.01
C LYS A 121 -0.94 -18.34 2.49
N VAL A 122 0.03 -17.90 1.69
CA VAL A 122 1.43 -17.76 2.11
C VAL A 122 1.48 -16.75 3.24
N THR A 123 2.15 -17.03 4.35
CA THR A 123 2.15 -16.06 5.46
C THR A 123 2.86 -14.76 5.04
N PRO A 124 2.49 -13.57 5.57
CA PRO A 124 3.18 -12.33 5.25
C PRO A 124 4.70 -12.39 5.50
N GLN A 125 5.14 -13.16 6.50
CA GLN A 125 6.56 -13.38 6.80
C GLN A 125 7.26 -14.24 5.74
N GLN A 126 6.59 -15.25 5.19
CA GLN A 126 7.15 -16.02 4.07
C GLN A 126 7.16 -15.21 2.78
N PHE A 127 6.09 -14.43 2.55
CA PHE A 127 6.00 -13.52 1.43
C PHE A 127 7.09 -12.44 1.49
N SER A 128 7.42 -11.89 2.67
CA SER A 128 8.49 -10.90 2.78
C SER A 128 9.83 -11.46 2.34
N VAL A 129 10.15 -12.70 2.69
CA VAL A 129 11.39 -13.37 2.26
C VAL A 129 11.44 -13.53 0.74
N THR A 130 10.36 -13.99 0.11
CA THR A 130 10.32 -14.20 -1.35
C THR A 130 10.28 -12.89 -2.13
N ALA A 131 9.59 -11.87 -1.62
CA ALA A 131 9.44 -10.57 -2.26
C ALA A 131 10.67 -9.66 -2.08
N SER A 132 11.47 -9.86 -1.03
CA SER A 132 12.62 -8.99 -0.66
C SER A 132 13.58 -8.73 -1.81
N LYS A 133 13.98 -9.78 -2.54
CA LYS A 133 14.93 -9.65 -3.66
C LYS A 133 14.36 -8.79 -4.78
N ARG A 134 13.09 -9.00 -5.12
CA ARG A 134 12.41 -8.30 -6.21
C ARG A 134 12.17 -6.83 -5.86
N LEU A 135 11.60 -6.56 -4.70
CA LEU A 135 11.34 -5.19 -4.23
C LEU A 135 12.65 -4.43 -4.00
N GLY A 136 13.70 -5.11 -3.55
CA GLY A 136 15.05 -4.57 -3.50
C GLY A 136 15.60 -4.14 -4.84
N ALA A 137 15.45 -4.99 -5.86
CA ALA A 137 15.89 -4.67 -7.21
C ALA A 137 15.11 -3.49 -7.81
N ILE A 138 13.79 -3.44 -7.61
CA ILE A 138 12.95 -2.30 -8.03
C ILE A 138 13.42 -1.02 -7.32
N ARG A 139 13.58 -1.07 -6.00
CA ARG A 139 14.09 0.07 -5.23
C ARG A 139 15.44 0.54 -5.77
N GLN A 140 16.40 -0.36 -5.95
CA GLN A 140 17.73 -0.05 -6.46
C GLN A 140 17.67 0.55 -7.86
N GLN A 141 16.85 0.00 -8.75
CA GLN A 141 16.67 0.49 -10.12
C GLN A 141 16.22 1.96 -10.13
N HIS A 142 15.19 2.30 -9.35
CA HIS A 142 14.65 3.67 -9.32
C HIS A 142 15.53 4.66 -8.55
N THR A 143 16.39 4.18 -7.65
CA THR A 143 17.27 5.02 -6.82
C THR A 143 18.72 5.07 -7.28
N ALA A 144 19.06 4.38 -8.37
CA ALA A 144 20.44 4.26 -8.85
C ALA A 144 21.07 5.60 -9.26
N VAL A 145 20.27 6.53 -9.79
CA VAL A 145 20.74 7.85 -10.24
C VAL A 145 20.52 8.91 -9.16
N ASP A 146 19.29 9.00 -8.65
CA ASP A 146 18.92 9.93 -7.58
C ASP A 146 18.10 9.20 -6.52
N PRO A 147 18.65 8.99 -5.31
CA PRO A 147 17.96 8.23 -4.27
C PRO A 147 16.65 8.86 -3.79
N ARG A 148 16.47 10.17 -4.00
CA ARG A 148 15.28 10.93 -3.59
C ARG A 148 14.04 10.54 -4.38
N VAL A 149 14.21 9.93 -5.56
CA VAL A 149 13.10 9.39 -6.38
C VAL A 149 12.27 8.37 -5.59
N ILE A 150 12.87 7.71 -4.58
CA ILE A 150 12.16 6.73 -3.75
C ILE A 150 10.88 7.27 -3.13
N GLY A 151 10.81 8.56 -2.78
CA GLY A 151 9.60 9.12 -2.18
C GLY A 151 8.41 9.15 -3.14
N PHE A 152 8.65 9.34 -4.43
CA PHE A 152 7.59 9.22 -5.42
C PHE A 152 7.18 7.77 -5.62
N ILE A 153 8.17 6.89 -5.81
CA ILE A 153 7.93 5.46 -6.06
C ILE A 153 7.18 4.84 -4.89
N SER A 154 7.64 5.05 -3.66
CA SER A 154 7.02 4.46 -2.48
C SER A 154 5.60 4.97 -2.27
N MET A 155 5.33 6.27 -2.51
CA MET A 155 3.97 6.82 -2.43
C MET A 155 3.04 6.24 -3.49
N GLN A 156 3.56 5.94 -4.68
CA GLN A 156 2.78 5.28 -5.73
C GLN A 156 2.35 3.87 -5.34
N PHE A 157 3.27 3.07 -4.79
CA PHE A 157 2.93 1.76 -4.26
C PHE A 157 1.95 1.89 -3.09
N HIS A 158 2.25 2.74 -2.12
CA HIS A 158 1.43 2.96 -0.94
C HIS A 158 -0.03 3.29 -1.29
N TYR A 159 -0.26 4.25 -2.19
CA TYR A 159 -1.63 4.59 -2.60
C TYR A 159 -2.31 3.50 -3.41
N CYS A 160 -1.56 2.74 -4.22
CA CYS A 160 -2.11 1.57 -4.92
C CYS A 160 -2.61 0.53 -3.90
N GLY A 161 -1.79 0.16 -2.92
CA GLY A 161 -2.16 -0.79 -1.86
C GLY A 161 -3.34 -0.31 -1.01
N GLN A 162 -3.38 0.97 -0.63
CA GLN A 162 -4.52 1.55 0.08
C GLN A 162 -5.82 1.46 -0.73
N MET A 163 -5.76 1.82 -2.02
CA MET A 163 -6.93 1.78 -2.88
C MET A 163 -7.39 0.33 -3.11
N LEU A 164 -6.49 -0.62 -3.36
CA LEU A 164 -6.84 -2.04 -3.45
C LEU A 164 -7.49 -2.56 -2.16
N SER A 165 -6.97 -2.17 -1.00
CA SER A 165 -7.56 -2.54 0.29
C SER A 165 -8.98 -2.00 0.45
N ALA A 166 -9.24 -0.77 -0.01
CA ALA A 166 -10.57 -0.17 0.06
C ALA A 166 -11.61 -0.90 -0.81
N GLU A 167 -11.19 -1.41 -1.97
CA GLU A 167 -12.02 -2.17 -2.91
C GLU A 167 -12.25 -3.63 -2.44
N ALA A 168 -11.48 -4.10 -1.46
CA ALA A 168 -11.64 -5.46 -0.91
C ALA A 168 -12.81 -5.55 0.10
N PRO A 169 -13.43 -6.75 0.26
CA PRO A 169 -14.43 -7.00 1.29
C PRO A 169 -13.90 -6.71 2.69
N GLU A 170 -14.73 -6.12 3.56
CA GLU A 170 -14.31 -5.64 4.89
C GLU A 170 -13.62 -6.72 5.73
N SER A 171 -14.12 -7.97 5.65
CA SER A 171 -13.58 -9.12 6.37
C SER A 171 -12.16 -9.52 5.96
N GLU A 172 -11.73 -9.18 4.74
CA GLU A 172 -10.39 -9.52 4.24
C GLU A 172 -9.41 -8.34 4.28
N ARG A 173 -9.89 -7.11 4.56
CA ARG A 173 -9.06 -5.90 4.52
C ARG A 173 -7.86 -5.98 5.45
N GLU A 174 -8.05 -6.42 6.70
CA GLU A 174 -6.97 -6.54 7.68
C GLU A 174 -5.91 -7.56 7.24
N THR A 175 -6.37 -8.70 6.70
CA THR A 175 -5.46 -9.72 6.16
C THR A 175 -4.66 -9.16 4.99
N LEU A 176 -5.30 -8.53 4.00
CA LEU A 176 -4.64 -7.94 2.83
C LEU A 176 -3.64 -6.84 3.22
N GLN A 177 -4.01 -5.99 4.19
CA GLN A 177 -3.15 -4.94 4.71
C GLN A 177 -1.82 -5.48 5.25
N SER A 178 -1.80 -6.69 5.81
CA SER A 178 -0.56 -7.33 6.25
C SER A 178 0.40 -7.63 5.09
N TYR A 179 -0.12 -7.99 3.90
CA TYR A 179 0.71 -8.21 2.70
C TYR A 179 1.12 -6.88 2.07
N PHE A 180 0.22 -5.90 2.03
CA PHE A 180 0.54 -4.58 1.49
C PHE A 180 1.56 -3.86 2.38
N LYS A 181 1.54 -4.06 3.70
CA LYS A 181 2.59 -3.59 4.61
C LYS A 181 3.96 -4.15 4.20
N VAL A 182 4.06 -5.42 3.86
CA VAL A 182 5.32 -6.02 3.40
C VAL A 182 5.86 -5.32 2.16
N VAL A 183 4.98 -4.99 1.20
CA VAL A 183 5.36 -4.22 0.00
C VAL A 183 5.85 -2.83 0.37
N ASP A 184 5.11 -2.11 1.21
CA ASP A 184 5.48 -0.78 1.69
C ASP A 184 6.83 -0.82 2.41
N ASP A 185 6.99 -1.70 3.40
CA ASP A 185 8.20 -1.82 4.23
C ASP A 185 9.47 -2.07 3.38
N LEU A 186 9.38 -2.98 2.41
CA LEU A 186 10.51 -3.37 1.56
C LEU A 186 10.89 -2.29 0.51
N LEU A 187 10.00 -1.35 0.21
CA LEU A 187 10.29 -0.19 -0.66
C LEU A 187 10.74 1.02 0.15
N TYR A 188 10.05 1.31 1.25
CA TYR A 188 10.27 2.51 2.07
C TYR A 188 11.61 2.44 2.82
N MET A 189 11.97 1.26 3.32
CA MET A 189 13.19 1.04 4.11
C MET A 189 14.29 0.39 3.25
N PRO A 190 15.56 0.79 3.42
CA PRO A 190 16.68 0.26 2.64
C PRO A 190 17.16 -1.11 3.15
N LEU A 191 16.25 -2.05 3.41
CA LEU A 191 16.57 -3.34 4.05
C LEU A 191 17.60 -4.16 3.26
N ASN A 192 17.50 -4.20 1.93
CA ASN A 192 18.48 -4.90 1.10
C ASN A 192 19.88 -4.25 1.14
N ARG A 193 19.95 -2.92 1.25
CA ARG A 193 21.21 -2.18 1.43
C ARG A 193 21.81 -2.49 2.80
N ALA A 194 20.98 -2.51 3.86
CA ALA A 194 21.39 -2.94 5.19
C ALA A 194 21.93 -4.38 5.19
N TYR A 195 21.25 -5.33 4.53
CA TYR A 195 21.73 -6.71 4.43
C TYR A 195 23.03 -6.84 3.64
N ALA A 196 23.18 -6.10 2.54
CA ALA A 196 24.42 -6.05 1.78
C ALA A 196 25.57 -5.47 2.60
N ALA A 197 25.31 -4.43 3.40
CA ALA A 197 26.30 -3.85 4.30
C ALA A 197 26.67 -4.83 5.44
N ALA A 198 25.67 -5.49 6.02
CA ALA A 198 25.85 -6.51 7.06
C ALA A 198 26.72 -7.69 6.59
N ALA A 199 26.62 -8.08 5.33
CA ALA A 199 27.39 -9.18 4.75
C ALA A 199 28.91 -8.90 4.68
N ASN A 200 29.35 -7.66 4.90
CA ASN A 200 30.76 -7.29 4.93
C ASN A 200 31.41 -7.46 6.33
N TYR A 201 30.65 -7.91 7.33
CA TYR A 201 31.13 -8.09 8.69
C TYR A 201 31.22 -9.57 9.08
N ASP A 202 32.22 -9.89 9.89
CA ASP A 202 32.28 -11.17 10.58
C ASP A 202 31.11 -11.30 11.56
N TYR A 203 30.67 -12.53 11.82
CA TYR A 203 29.52 -12.81 12.68
C TYR A 203 29.68 -12.25 14.11
N ASP A 204 30.91 -12.21 14.60
CA ASP A 204 31.30 -11.70 15.93
C ASP A 204 31.69 -10.21 15.92
N ASP A 205 31.54 -9.51 14.78
CA ASP A 205 31.76 -8.06 14.76
C ASP A 205 30.69 -7.37 15.63
N PRO A 206 31.09 -6.50 16.56
CA PRO A 206 30.15 -5.93 17.52
C PRO A 206 29.15 -4.95 16.90
N ARG A 207 29.42 -4.40 15.70
CA ARG A 207 28.39 -3.63 14.95
C ARG A 207 27.29 -4.54 14.46
N LEU A 208 27.65 -5.73 13.96
CA LEU A 208 26.67 -6.71 13.51
C LEU A 208 25.90 -7.30 14.70
N GLU A 209 26.56 -7.54 15.84
CA GLU A 209 25.91 -7.90 17.10
C GLU A 209 24.87 -6.84 17.51
N THR A 210 25.22 -5.56 17.45
CA THR A 210 24.32 -4.44 17.77
C THR A 210 23.05 -4.49 16.91
N VAL A 211 23.18 -4.67 15.59
CA VAL A 211 22.01 -4.79 14.69
C VAL A 211 21.18 -6.03 15.02
N ARG A 212 21.82 -7.16 15.31
CA ARG A 212 21.12 -8.41 15.64
C ARG A 212 20.32 -8.33 16.94
N LEU A 213 20.78 -7.52 17.90
CA LEU A 213 20.04 -7.22 19.12
C LEU A 213 18.86 -6.27 18.84
N ALA A 214 19.08 -5.23 18.03
CA ALA A 214 18.08 -4.18 17.79
C ALA A 214 16.97 -4.58 16.80
N LEU A 215 17.30 -5.31 15.74
CA LEU A 215 16.36 -5.60 14.64
C LEU A 215 15.09 -6.35 15.10
N PRO A 216 15.18 -7.39 15.97
CA PRO A 216 13.98 -8.05 16.49
C PRO A 216 13.08 -7.13 17.35
N ALA A 217 13.63 -6.07 17.92
CA ALA A 217 12.91 -5.12 18.78
C ALA A 217 12.34 -3.91 18.01
N THR A 218 12.62 -3.76 16.72
CA THR A 218 12.32 -2.54 15.95
C THR A 218 10.86 -2.11 16.03
N THR A 219 9.92 -3.04 15.82
CA THR A 219 8.48 -2.78 15.90
C THR A 219 8.03 -2.49 17.34
N HIS A 220 8.59 -3.18 18.34
CA HIS A 220 8.28 -2.93 19.75
C HIS A 220 8.69 -1.51 20.16
N ILE A 221 9.91 -1.10 19.79
CA ILE A 221 10.44 0.25 20.05
C ILE A 221 9.55 1.29 19.38
N ALA A 222 9.16 1.07 18.12
CA ALA A 222 8.26 1.97 17.41
C ALA A 222 6.90 2.13 18.12
N HIS A 223 6.32 1.03 18.62
CA HIS A 223 5.10 1.09 19.42
C HIS A 223 5.27 1.86 20.72
N SER A 224 6.37 1.62 21.45
CA SER A 224 6.67 2.32 22.72
C SER A 224 6.74 3.83 22.49
N ILE A 225 7.52 4.26 21.49
CA ILE A 225 7.70 5.67 21.14
C ILE A 225 6.39 6.31 20.72
N VAL A 226 5.63 5.67 19.83
CA VAL A 226 4.37 6.24 19.34
C VAL A 226 3.32 6.33 20.46
N ASN A 227 3.24 5.34 21.36
CA ASN A 227 2.42 5.43 22.56
C ASN A 227 2.81 6.64 23.40
N ARG A 228 4.11 6.79 23.65
CA ARG A 228 4.63 7.89 24.47
C ARG A 228 4.35 9.25 23.86
N VAL A 229 4.48 9.38 22.55
CA VAL A 229 4.18 10.62 21.83
C VAL A 229 2.69 10.96 21.88
N ILE A 230 1.80 9.97 21.76
CA ILE A 230 0.35 10.19 21.91
C ILE A 230 0.02 10.71 23.31
N GLU A 231 0.66 10.18 24.35
CA GLU A 231 0.48 10.66 25.73
C GLU A 231 0.99 12.09 25.93
N LEU A 232 2.13 12.43 25.32
CA LEU A 232 2.75 13.75 25.44
C LEU A 232 2.05 14.82 24.59
N CYS A 233 1.34 14.41 23.53
CA CYS A 233 0.73 15.31 22.54
C CYS A 233 -0.73 14.91 22.24
N PRO A 234 -1.62 14.88 23.24
CA PRO A 234 -2.99 14.35 23.07
C PRO A 234 -3.83 15.16 22.08
N ASP A 235 -3.56 16.46 21.94
CA ASP A 235 -4.30 17.39 21.09
C ASP A 235 -3.70 17.54 19.68
N TYR A 236 -2.57 16.87 19.38
CA TYR A 236 -1.92 16.99 18.09
C TYR A 236 -2.70 16.25 16.99
N ALA A 237 -2.89 16.92 15.85
CA ALA A 237 -3.52 16.35 14.66
C ALA A 237 -2.71 16.62 13.39
N THR A 238 -2.64 15.61 12.54
CA THR A 238 -2.06 15.66 11.18
C THR A 238 -3.14 16.01 10.15
N TYR A 239 -2.77 16.05 8.86
CA TYR A 239 -3.73 16.17 7.76
C TYR A 239 -4.84 15.10 7.79
N THR A 240 -4.52 13.89 8.27
CA THR A 240 -5.43 12.72 8.24
C THR A 240 -6.18 12.52 9.55
N GLY A 241 -5.88 13.30 10.60
CA GLY A 241 -6.55 13.22 11.91
C GLY A 241 -5.61 13.22 13.11
N PRO A 242 -6.14 12.98 14.33
CA PRO A 242 -5.37 12.96 15.57
C PRO A 242 -4.37 11.79 15.61
N LEU A 243 -3.31 11.89 16.42
CA LEU A 243 -2.29 10.84 16.56
C LEU A 243 -2.85 9.49 17.02
N SER A 244 -3.95 9.50 17.76
CA SER A 244 -4.63 8.30 18.25
C SER A 244 -5.46 7.58 17.16
N ALA A 245 -5.73 8.22 16.01
CA ALA A 245 -6.43 7.57 14.92
C ALA A 245 -5.60 6.42 14.34
N SER A 246 -6.23 5.26 14.11
CA SER A 246 -5.56 4.02 13.66
C SER A 246 -4.61 4.24 12.46
N VAL A 247 -5.06 4.99 11.44
CA VAL A 247 -4.28 5.27 10.23
C VAL A 247 -3.05 6.14 10.53
N VAL A 248 -3.21 7.17 11.37
CA VAL A 248 -2.11 8.07 11.75
C VAL A 248 -1.11 7.32 12.62
N ARG A 249 -1.60 6.57 13.61
CA ARG A 249 -0.78 5.71 14.47
C ARG A 249 0.05 4.70 13.66
N ALA A 250 -0.56 4.01 12.71
CA ALA A 250 0.13 3.06 11.85
C ALA A 250 1.23 3.73 11.00
N SER A 251 0.96 4.94 10.49
CA SER A 251 1.96 5.73 9.76
C SER A 251 3.11 6.18 10.67
N SER A 252 2.82 6.64 11.88
CA SER A 252 3.85 7.05 12.85
C SER A 252 4.74 5.88 13.26
N ILE A 253 4.15 4.69 13.45
CA ILE A 253 4.92 3.47 13.75
C ILE A 253 5.88 3.18 12.59
N ARG A 254 5.39 3.21 11.34
CA ARG A 254 6.20 2.98 10.14
C ARG A 254 7.36 3.98 10.04
N ASP A 255 7.12 5.25 10.35
CA ASP A 255 8.18 6.26 10.32
C ASP A 255 9.26 5.94 11.36
N VAL A 256 8.88 5.60 12.60
CA VAL A 256 9.86 5.21 13.64
C VAL A 256 10.61 3.93 13.28
N GLU A 257 9.96 2.94 12.66
CA GLU A 257 10.64 1.75 12.10
C GLU A 257 11.64 2.17 11.01
N MET A 258 11.24 3.08 10.12
CA MET A 258 12.10 3.59 9.06
C MET A 258 13.36 4.28 9.63
N PHE A 259 13.21 5.20 10.59
CA PHE A 259 14.35 5.88 11.23
C PHE A 259 15.35 4.87 11.81
N GLN A 260 14.87 3.80 12.45
CA GLN A 260 15.73 2.73 12.97
C GLN A 260 16.49 2.00 11.85
N ILE A 261 15.83 1.58 10.77
CA ILE A 261 16.51 0.87 9.67
C ILE A 261 17.55 1.74 8.97
N TYR A 262 17.28 3.03 8.76
CA TYR A 262 18.27 3.95 8.20
C TYR A 262 19.47 4.16 9.13
N LEU A 263 19.24 4.24 10.45
CA LEU A 263 20.32 4.30 11.44
C LEU A 263 21.21 3.05 11.37
N TRP A 264 20.62 1.85 11.30
CA TRP A 264 21.37 0.60 11.16
C TRP A 264 22.13 0.52 9.84
N THR A 265 21.54 1.00 8.76
CA THR A 265 22.21 1.07 7.45
C THR A 265 23.44 1.97 7.52
N CYS A 266 23.31 3.16 8.11
CA CYS A 266 24.42 4.08 8.30
C CYS A 266 25.54 3.48 9.16
N MET A 267 25.19 2.83 10.27
CA MET A 267 26.16 2.18 11.15
C MET A 267 26.92 1.05 10.43
N LEU A 268 26.19 0.19 9.69
CA LEU A 268 26.81 -0.91 8.94
C LEU A 268 27.66 -0.40 7.77
N GLU A 269 27.31 0.72 7.15
CA GLU A 269 28.13 1.31 6.08
C GLU A 269 29.22 2.25 6.60
N ASN A 270 29.25 2.48 7.92
CA ASN A 270 30.15 3.41 8.59
C ASN A 270 30.17 4.81 7.95
N ASN A 271 28.99 5.30 7.56
CA ASN A 271 28.79 6.64 7.02
C ASN A 271 27.32 7.07 7.12
N ILE A 272 27.04 8.36 6.91
CA ILE A 272 25.69 8.92 7.07
C ILE A 272 24.88 8.96 5.76
N SER A 273 25.36 8.35 4.67
CA SER A 273 24.79 8.57 3.32
C SER A 273 23.34 8.11 3.21
N ALA A 274 22.97 6.99 3.84
CA ALA A 274 21.58 6.52 3.83
C ALA A 274 20.64 7.56 4.46
N ILE A 275 21.03 8.21 5.56
CA ILE A 275 20.23 9.26 6.16
C ILE A 275 20.28 10.55 5.32
N ALA A 276 21.48 10.98 4.93
CA ALA A 276 21.71 12.28 4.29
C ALA A 276 21.17 12.38 2.85
N GLN A 277 21.22 11.30 2.08
CA GLN A 277 20.87 11.30 0.66
C GLN A 277 19.49 10.71 0.39
N GLU A 278 18.93 9.92 1.32
CA GLU A 278 17.62 9.27 1.15
C GLU A 278 16.62 9.74 2.22
N LEU A 279 16.81 9.35 3.49
CA LEU A 279 15.81 9.59 4.54
C LEU A 279 15.49 11.07 4.73
N PHE A 280 16.51 11.92 4.89
CA PHE A 280 16.30 13.33 5.17
C PHE A 280 15.59 14.04 4.01
N PRO A 281 16.03 13.92 2.75
CA PRO A 281 15.27 14.46 1.61
C PRO A 281 13.85 13.89 1.50
N LEU A 282 13.67 12.60 1.78
CA LEU A 282 12.36 11.95 1.78
C LEU A 282 11.41 12.60 2.79
N CYS A 283 11.87 12.79 4.04
CA CYS A 283 11.09 13.48 5.07
C CYS A 283 10.78 14.93 4.65
N VAL A 284 11.76 15.67 4.11
CA VAL A 284 11.57 17.08 3.69
C VAL A 284 10.53 17.21 2.58
N MET A 285 10.48 16.23 1.67
CA MET A 285 9.50 16.18 0.59
C MET A 285 8.11 15.77 1.09
N LEU A 286 8.01 14.77 1.98
CA LEU A 286 6.71 14.20 2.37
C LEU A 286 6.05 14.91 3.56
N TYR A 287 6.79 15.22 4.61
CA TYR A 287 6.21 15.70 5.87
C TYR A 287 5.47 17.04 5.76
N PRO A 288 5.99 18.07 5.06
CA PRO A 288 5.24 19.31 4.85
C PRO A 288 3.92 19.06 4.10
N THR A 289 3.97 18.22 3.06
CA THR A 289 2.80 17.88 2.25
C THR A 289 1.74 17.10 3.04
N LEU A 290 2.17 16.29 4.01
CA LEU A 290 1.31 15.53 4.92
C LEU A 290 0.96 16.29 6.22
N LYS A 291 1.40 17.54 6.36
CA LYS A 291 1.24 18.38 7.55
C LYS A 291 1.76 17.72 8.83
N VAL A 292 2.93 17.09 8.75
CA VAL A 292 3.67 16.56 9.89
C VAL A 292 4.61 17.65 10.41
N ASN A 293 4.46 18.03 11.67
CA ASN A 293 5.26 19.05 12.34
C ASN A 293 6.65 18.49 12.68
N TRP A 294 7.71 19.27 12.43
CA TRP A 294 9.09 18.87 12.70
C TRP A 294 9.42 18.69 14.19
N GLY A 295 8.75 19.40 15.07
CA GLY A 295 8.76 19.18 16.52
C GLY A 295 8.30 17.77 16.91
N LEU A 296 7.29 17.23 16.23
CA LEU A 296 6.83 15.86 16.45
C LEU A 296 7.89 14.85 16.00
N VAL A 297 8.48 15.06 14.82
CA VAL A 297 9.56 14.23 14.29
C VAL A 297 10.75 14.23 15.24
N ARG A 298 11.17 15.40 15.71
CA ARG A 298 12.24 15.53 16.71
C ARG A 298 11.91 14.79 18.00
N LEU A 299 10.68 14.89 18.49
CA LEU A 299 10.29 14.17 19.69
C LEU A 299 10.42 12.65 19.49
N MET A 300 9.95 12.12 18.36
CA MET A 300 10.11 10.69 18.02
C MET A 300 11.59 10.28 17.94
N VAL A 301 12.42 11.08 17.26
CA VAL A 301 13.85 10.78 17.11
C VAL A 301 14.60 10.87 18.45
N ASN A 302 14.28 11.84 19.31
CA ASN A 302 14.86 11.96 20.65
C ASN A 302 14.51 10.76 21.55
N LEU A 303 13.31 10.21 21.42
CA LEU A 303 12.90 9.03 22.20
C LEU A 303 13.59 7.74 21.73
N LEU A 304 14.16 7.70 20.52
CA LEU A 304 14.88 6.52 20.03
C LEU A 304 16.08 6.16 20.89
N ASP A 305 16.91 7.13 21.31
CA ASP A 305 18.15 6.82 22.05
C ASP A 305 17.89 6.01 23.32
N GLN A 306 16.87 6.41 24.09
CA GLN A 306 16.51 5.75 25.35
C GLN A 306 16.10 4.30 25.12
N GLU A 307 15.24 4.05 24.12
CA GLU A 307 14.75 2.73 23.76
C GLU A 307 15.85 1.86 23.16
N LEU A 308 16.68 2.43 22.27
CA LEU A 308 17.79 1.73 21.63
C LEU A 308 18.87 1.34 22.63
N SER A 309 19.28 2.27 23.50
CA SER A 309 20.28 2.03 24.56
C SER A 309 19.82 0.94 25.52
N ALA A 310 18.54 0.96 25.92
CA ALA A 310 17.94 -0.10 26.75
C ALA A 310 17.93 -1.47 26.02
N CYS A 311 17.74 -1.47 24.70
CA CYS A 311 17.68 -2.68 23.88
C CYS A 311 19.05 -3.30 23.62
N VAL A 312 20.06 -2.52 23.20
CA VAL A 312 21.36 -3.06 22.76
C VAL A 312 22.40 -3.13 23.89
N GLY A 313 22.14 -2.44 25.00
CA GLY A 313 23.04 -2.34 26.14
C GLY A 313 24.15 -1.31 25.95
N SER A 314 24.66 -0.78 27.07
CA SER A 314 25.62 0.34 27.09
C SER A 314 26.93 0.08 26.32
N ALA A 315 27.39 -1.18 26.27
CA ALA A 315 28.59 -1.55 25.53
C ALA A 315 28.46 -1.35 24.01
N ASN A 316 27.24 -1.41 23.49
CA ASN A 316 26.95 -1.33 22.06
C ASN A 316 26.54 0.07 21.59
N VAL A 317 26.22 0.98 22.52
CA VAL A 317 25.84 2.37 22.21
C VAL A 317 26.88 3.08 21.36
N ARG A 318 28.16 2.89 21.70
CA ARG A 318 29.30 3.50 21.00
C ARG A 318 29.36 3.25 19.49
N TYR A 319 28.68 2.22 18.98
CA TYR A 319 28.70 1.90 17.56
C TYR A 319 27.66 2.70 16.76
N TYR A 320 26.47 2.93 17.33
CA TYR A 320 25.42 3.67 16.63
C TYR A 320 25.40 5.16 17.00
N GLU A 321 25.90 5.54 18.18
CA GLU A 321 25.87 6.92 18.70
C GLU A 321 26.36 7.97 17.70
N PRO A 322 27.51 7.81 16.99
CA PRO A 322 27.94 8.82 16.02
C PRO A 322 26.96 9.04 14.86
N HIS A 323 26.25 7.98 14.46
CA HIS A 323 25.26 8.02 13.38
C HIS A 323 23.93 8.59 13.89
N TYR A 324 23.58 8.32 15.15
CA TYR A 324 22.43 8.88 15.82
C TYR A 324 22.59 10.38 16.07
N ASP A 325 23.76 10.84 16.52
CA ASP A 325 24.07 12.26 16.70
C ASP A 325 23.99 13.04 15.39
N ALA A 326 24.47 12.45 14.30
CA ALA A 326 24.32 13.02 12.97
C ALA A 326 22.84 13.16 12.58
N MET A 327 22.03 12.11 12.84
CA MET A 327 20.59 12.14 12.61
C MET A 327 19.90 13.25 13.43
N LEU A 328 20.19 13.34 14.73
CA LEU A 328 19.65 14.40 15.59
C LEU A 328 20.02 15.79 15.08
N SER A 329 21.28 15.97 14.68
CA SER A 329 21.77 17.24 14.13
C SER A 329 21.01 17.65 12.86
N MET A 330 20.74 16.69 11.97
CA MET A 330 20.01 16.93 10.73
C MET A 330 18.55 17.30 10.96
N PHE A 331 17.88 16.70 11.95
CA PHE A 331 16.49 17.02 12.29
C PHE A 331 16.34 18.10 13.37
N SER A 332 17.43 18.78 13.75
CA SER A 332 17.50 19.72 14.88
C SER A 332 16.68 21.01 14.70
N PRO A 333 16.40 21.75 15.79
CA PRO A 333 15.74 23.07 15.71
C PRO A 333 16.51 24.11 14.89
N SER A 334 17.84 23.99 14.75
CA SER A 334 18.63 24.88 13.88
C SER A 334 18.33 24.68 12.40
N ILE A 335 17.82 23.51 12.01
CA ILE A 335 17.40 23.22 10.64
C ILE A 335 15.88 23.45 10.48
N PHE A 336 15.09 22.98 11.46
CA PHE A 336 13.63 23.12 11.47
C PHE A 336 13.16 23.80 12.76
N PRO A 337 12.98 25.13 12.78
CA PRO A 337 12.73 25.88 14.01
C PRO A 337 11.32 25.70 14.59
N ASP A 338 10.40 25.06 13.84
CA ASP A 338 8.98 24.93 14.22
C ASP A 338 8.81 24.26 15.59
N PRO A 339 8.18 24.91 16.59
CA PRO A 339 7.88 24.26 17.86
C PRO A 339 6.80 23.18 17.70
N LEU A 340 6.70 22.31 18.72
CA LEU A 340 5.67 21.29 18.82
C LEU A 340 4.30 21.88 19.13
#